data_AF-A0A968I6I8-F1
#
_entry.id   AF-A0A968I6I8-F1
#
_cell.length_a   1.000
_cell.length_b   1.000
_cell.length_c   1.000
_cell.angle_alpha   90.00
_cell.angle_beta   90.00
_cell.angle_gamma   90.00
#
_symmetry.space_group_name_H-M   'P 1'
#
loop_
_entity.id
_entity.type
_entity.pdbx_description
1 polymer ?
#
loop_
_entity_poly.entity_id
_entity_poly.type
_entity_poly.pdbx_seq_one_letter_code
_entity_poly.pdbx_strand_id
1 'polypeptide(L)'
;MILLTGFEPFGGDAHNPSERVVAAFQGATIAGVTLKTAILPVDSVRAETQLERLVTLDVHAVVMLGLARGRTQVALERVALNVADDRLPDNVGRQRHNETLHPGGADAHLSSLPLEDILRAWREANLPGYVSNSAGLYLCNQVFYAVRHRHPALMAGFVHLPSDETLAATGVEPFVPPRVADQECARDTRGRRSAFDRWQREARRELMRR
;
A
#
# COMPACT_ATOMS: atom_id res chain seq x y z
N MET A 1 11.01 20.35 -1.17
CA MET A 1 9.69 20.14 -0.52
C MET A 1 9.39 18.65 -0.47
N ILE A 2 8.72 18.18 0.57
CA ILE A 2 8.18 16.81 0.65
C ILE A 2 6.65 16.88 0.57
N LEU A 3 6.06 16.05 -0.28
CA LEU A 3 4.61 15.85 -0.32
C LEU A 3 4.24 14.76 0.70
N LEU A 4 3.41 15.11 1.68
CA LEU A 4 2.86 14.18 2.66
C LEU A 4 1.36 14.01 2.41
N THR A 5 0.91 12.79 2.14
CA THR A 5 -0.51 12.53 1.88
C THR A 5 -1.11 11.58 2.88
N GLY A 6 -2.44 11.64 3.01
CA GLY A 6 -3.26 10.71 3.78
C GLY A 6 -4.56 10.44 3.03
N PHE A 7 -5.48 9.73 3.67
CA PHE A 7 -6.78 9.42 3.08
C PHE A 7 -7.92 9.92 3.95
N GLU A 8 -9.03 10.28 3.32
CA GLU A 8 -10.31 10.51 4.00
C GLU A 8 -10.81 9.21 4.69
N PRO A 9 -11.84 9.29 5.55
CA PRO A 9 -12.46 8.11 6.16
C PRO A 9 -13.10 7.18 5.13
N PHE A 10 -13.17 5.88 5.43
CA PHE A 10 -13.74 4.87 4.54
C PHE A 10 -14.25 3.66 5.31
N GLY A 11 -15.02 2.79 4.65
CA GLY A 11 -15.42 1.49 5.22
C GLY A 11 -16.30 1.59 6.47
N GLY A 12 -17.01 2.72 6.64
CA GLY A 12 -17.84 3.00 7.82
C GLY A 12 -17.09 3.67 8.97
N ASP A 13 -15.80 3.97 8.80
CA ASP A 13 -15.00 4.63 9.83
C ASP A 13 -15.39 6.10 9.99
N ALA A 14 -15.49 6.55 11.24
CA ALA A 14 -15.82 7.95 11.55
C ALA A 14 -14.69 8.92 11.21
N HIS A 15 -13.44 8.45 11.22
CA HIS A 15 -12.25 9.23 10.90
C HIS A 15 -11.12 8.33 10.38
N ASN A 16 -10.05 8.94 9.85
CA ASN A 16 -8.86 8.23 9.41
C ASN A 16 -7.61 8.79 10.13
N PRO A 17 -6.81 7.98 10.84
CA PRO A 17 -5.60 8.45 11.50
C PRO A 17 -4.60 9.12 10.54
N SER A 18 -4.54 8.69 9.28
CA SER A 18 -3.67 9.31 8.28
C SER A 18 -4.09 10.75 7.98
N GLU A 19 -5.39 11.06 7.94
CA GLU A 19 -5.91 12.42 7.76
C GLU A 19 -5.51 13.31 8.93
N ARG A 20 -5.66 12.83 10.16
CA ARG A 20 -5.29 13.57 11.38
C ARG A 20 -3.80 13.89 11.41
N VAL A 21 -2.95 12.92 11.05
CA VAL A 21 -1.50 13.12 10.99
C VAL A 21 -1.15 14.18 9.93
N VAL A 22 -1.71 14.08 8.73
CA VAL A 22 -1.45 15.05 7.64
C VAL A 22 -1.89 16.46 8.03
N ALA A 23 -3.05 16.60 8.68
CA ALA A 23 -3.54 17.88 9.17
C ALA A 23 -2.58 18.50 10.19
N ALA A 24 -2.01 17.71 11.10
CA ALA A 24 -1.05 18.18 12.10
C ALA A 24 0.27 18.69 11.48
N PHE A 25 0.62 18.26 10.28
CA PHE A 25 1.82 18.68 9.55
C PHE A 25 1.55 19.76 8.50
N GLN A 26 0.34 20.30 8.41
CA GLN A 26 -0.01 21.30 7.39
C GLN A 26 0.80 22.59 7.58
N GLY A 27 1.54 22.97 6.52
CA GLY A 27 2.41 24.15 6.54
C GLY A 27 3.68 23.98 7.38
N ALA A 28 3.94 22.78 7.91
CA ALA A 28 5.12 22.53 8.73
C ALA A 28 6.42 22.62 7.90
N THR A 29 7.47 23.08 8.57
CA THR A 29 8.85 23.02 8.06
C THR A 29 9.69 22.28 9.09
N ILE A 30 10.33 21.19 8.68
CA ILE A 30 11.11 20.31 9.55
C ILE A 30 12.54 20.28 9.01
N ALA A 31 13.52 20.65 9.83
CA ALA A 31 14.92 20.71 9.44
C ALA A 31 15.16 21.50 8.12
N GLY A 32 14.43 22.60 7.93
CA GLY A 32 14.50 23.43 6.72
C GLY A 32 13.75 22.87 5.50
N VAL A 33 13.07 21.73 5.62
CA VAL A 33 12.27 21.12 4.55
C VAL A 33 10.79 21.42 4.76
N THR A 34 10.18 22.13 3.82
CA THR A 34 8.74 22.40 3.82
C THR A 34 7.93 21.15 3.44
N LEU A 35 6.87 20.90 4.20
CA LEU A 35 5.86 19.89 3.90
C LEU A 35 4.68 20.50 3.15
N LYS A 36 4.35 19.91 2.01
CA LYS A 36 3.07 20.11 1.32
C LYS A 36 2.17 18.94 1.68
N THR A 37 0.97 19.23 2.16
CA THR A 37 0.05 18.22 2.68
C THR A 37 -1.18 18.08 1.79
N ALA A 38 -1.73 16.86 1.67
CA ALA A 38 -2.98 16.62 0.97
C ALA A 38 -3.73 15.39 1.49
N ILE A 39 -5.05 15.49 1.54
CA ILE A 39 -5.94 14.35 1.79
C ILE A 39 -6.45 13.83 0.45
N LEU A 40 -6.22 12.55 0.20
CA LEU A 40 -6.71 11.85 -0.99
C LEU A 40 -8.09 11.27 -0.70
N PRO A 41 -9.02 11.30 -1.67
CA PRO A 41 -10.29 10.62 -1.53
C PRO A 41 -10.08 9.11 -1.50
N VAL A 42 -10.98 8.36 -0.86
CA VAL A 42 -11.03 6.90 -1.00
C VAL A 42 -11.93 6.59 -2.20
N ASP A 43 -11.43 6.98 -3.37
CA ASP A 43 -12.02 6.77 -4.69
C ASP A 43 -10.89 6.33 -5.61
N SER A 44 -11.00 5.12 -6.14
CA SER A 44 -9.94 4.47 -6.92
C SER A 44 -9.54 5.22 -8.19
N VAL A 45 -10.38 6.09 -8.75
CA VAL A 45 -10.02 6.90 -9.92
C VAL A 45 -9.48 8.26 -9.49
N ARG A 46 -10.17 8.93 -8.55
CA ARG A 46 -9.83 10.29 -8.14
C ARG A 46 -8.56 10.35 -7.30
N ALA A 47 -8.29 9.36 -6.45
CA ALA A 47 -7.11 9.35 -5.59
C ALA A 47 -5.81 9.43 -6.40
N GLU A 48 -5.70 8.56 -7.40
CA GLU A 48 -4.54 8.52 -8.30
C GLU A 48 -4.42 9.80 -9.12
N THR A 49 -5.52 10.24 -9.74
CA THR A 49 -5.53 11.47 -10.55
C THR A 49 -5.15 12.70 -9.72
N GLN A 50 -5.59 12.77 -8.46
CA GLN A 50 -5.26 13.87 -7.56
C GLN A 50 -3.80 13.81 -7.13
N LEU A 51 -3.29 12.64 -6.77
CA LEU A 51 -1.89 12.47 -6.39
C LEU A 51 -0.95 12.87 -7.52
N GLU A 52 -1.22 12.43 -8.76
CA GLU A 52 -0.41 12.80 -9.92
C GLU A 52 -0.34 14.32 -10.13
N ARG A 53 -1.44 15.05 -9.89
CA ARG A 53 -1.44 16.53 -9.98
C ARG A 53 -0.62 17.20 -8.87
N LEU A 54 -0.46 16.53 -7.73
CA LEU A 54 0.28 17.08 -6.58
C LEU A 54 1.79 16.88 -6.69
N VAL A 55 2.22 15.88 -7.46
CA VAL A 55 3.63 15.56 -7.76
C VAL A 55 4.16 16.54 -8.82
N THR A 56 4.59 17.72 -8.36
CA THR A 56 5.17 18.79 -9.17
C THR A 56 6.70 18.74 -9.14
N LEU A 57 7.37 19.47 -10.05
CA LEU A 57 8.84 19.44 -10.20
C LEU A 57 9.62 19.85 -8.94
N ASP A 58 9.01 20.63 -8.05
CA ASP A 58 9.58 21.08 -6.76
C ASP A 58 9.41 20.07 -5.62
N VAL A 59 8.67 18.97 -5.85
CA VAL A 59 8.53 17.86 -4.91
C VAL A 59 9.75 16.94 -5.04
N HIS A 60 10.47 16.78 -3.93
CA HIS A 60 11.70 15.99 -3.87
C HIS A 60 11.45 14.59 -3.30
N ALA A 61 10.39 14.43 -2.51
CA ALA A 61 9.93 13.12 -2.05
C ALA A 61 8.42 13.11 -1.80
N VAL A 62 7.83 11.91 -1.88
CA VAL A 62 6.41 11.66 -1.59
C VAL A 62 6.30 10.60 -0.49
N VAL A 63 5.73 10.98 0.64
CA VAL A 63 5.42 10.07 1.74
C VAL A 63 3.90 9.93 1.82
N MET A 64 3.40 8.74 1.54
CA MET A 64 1.97 8.44 1.58
C MET A 64 1.65 7.72 2.89
N LEU A 65 0.66 8.22 3.62
CA LEU A 65 0.16 7.62 4.84
C LEU A 65 -1.19 6.93 4.58
N GLY A 66 -1.44 5.82 5.27
CA GLY A 66 -2.74 5.15 5.22
C GLY A 66 -3.05 4.41 6.52
N LEU A 67 -4.33 4.20 6.79
CA LEU A 67 -4.78 3.38 7.91
C LEU A 67 -4.65 1.89 7.55
N ALA A 68 -3.99 1.12 8.41
CA ALA A 68 -4.02 -0.33 8.39
C ALA A 68 -4.68 -0.86 9.67
N ARG A 69 -5.99 -1.10 9.59
CA ARG A 69 -6.77 -1.72 10.66
C ARG A 69 -6.13 -3.04 11.10
N GLY A 70 -6.09 -3.24 12.42
CA GLY A 70 -5.61 -4.46 13.06
C GLY A 70 -4.09 -4.56 13.22
N ARG A 71 -3.31 -3.68 12.58
CA ARG A 71 -1.87 -3.56 12.88
C ARG A 71 -1.68 -2.81 14.20
N THR A 72 -0.64 -3.18 14.95
CA THR A 72 -0.33 -2.61 16.27
C THR A 72 0.81 -1.61 16.25
N GLN A 73 1.52 -1.47 15.13
CA GLN A 73 2.69 -0.63 14.97
C GLN A 73 2.70 0.05 13.61
N VAL A 74 3.47 1.13 13.50
CA VAL A 74 3.70 1.82 12.23
C VAL A 74 4.51 0.90 11.30
N ALA A 75 4.08 0.79 10.05
CA ALA A 75 4.70 -0.10 9.07
C ALA A 75 5.23 0.68 7.87
N LEU A 76 6.51 0.53 7.58
CA LEU A 76 7.15 1.03 6.37
C LEU A 76 6.95 0.02 5.24
N GLU A 77 6.24 0.38 4.19
CA GLU A 77 5.96 -0.55 3.09
C GLU A 77 7.15 -0.66 2.15
N ARG A 78 7.61 -1.89 1.92
CA ARG A 78 8.72 -2.20 1.02
C ARG A 78 8.31 -2.21 -0.44
N VAL A 79 7.09 -2.65 -0.73
CA VAL A 79 6.68 -3.02 -2.09
C VAL A 79 5.24 -2.62 -2.39
N ALA A 80 5.03 -2.11 -3.60
CA ALA A 80 3.73 -1.92 -4.21
C ALA A 80 3.55 -2.93 -5.35
N LEU A 81 2.37 -3.53 -5.46
CA LEU A 81 2.05 -4.58 -6.42
C LEU A 81 1.13 -4.05 -7.53
N ASN A 82 1.30 -4.52 -8.76
CA ASN A 82 0.48 -4.13 -9.92
C ASN A 82 -0.87 -4.87 -9.96
N VAL A 83 -1.57 -4.94 -8.84
CA VAL A 83 -2.86 -5.63 -8.72
C VAL A 83 -3.75 -4.93 -7.71
N ALA A 84 -5.03 -4.84 -8.05
CA ALA A 84 -6.12 -4.45 -7.18
C ALA A 84 -7.01 -5.66 -6.88
N ASP A 85 -7.23 -5.91 -5.59
CA ASP A 85 -8.16 -6.92 -5.10
C ASP A 85 -8.79 -6.37 -3.80
N ASP A 86 -9.89 -5.66 -4.00
CA ASP A 86 -10.50 -4.80 -2.99
C ASP A 86 -11.40 -5.66 -2.06
N ARG A 87 -11.06 -5.74 -0.77
CA ARG A 87 -11.87 -6.48 0.23
C ARG A 87 -13.24 -5.84 0.49
N LEU A 88 -13.34 -4.53 0.27
CA LEU A 88 -14.54 -3.71 0.43
C LEU A 88 -14.59 -2.68 -0.70
N PRO A 89 -15.77 -2.15 -1.06
CA PRO A 89 -15.87 -1.08 -2.03
C PRO A 89 -15.21 0.22 -1.53
N ASP A 90 -14.76 1.03 -2.49
CA ASP A 90 -14.39 2.43 -2.26
C ASP A 90 -15.62 3.31 -1.97
N ASN A 91 -15.38 4.58 -1.62
CA ASN A 91 -16.44 5.49 -1.20
C ASN A 91 -17.42 5.84 -2.34
N VAL A 92 -17.10 5.51 -3.60
CA VAL A 92 -18.01 5.64 -4.74
C VAL A 92 -18.62 4.30 -5.17
N GLY A 93 -18.45 3.25 -4.36
CA GLY A 93 -19.07 1.95 -4.53
C GLY A 93 -18.34 1.01 -5.50
N ARG A 94 -17.13 1.35 -5.96
CA ARG A 94 -16.35 0.48 -6.84
C ARG A 94 -15.58 -0.54 -6.01
N GLN A 95 -15.68 -1.81 -6.40
CA GLN A 95 -14.92 -2.91 -5.82
C GLN A 95 -14.29 -3.73 -6.96
N ARG A 96 -12.97 -3.81 -6.98
CA ARG A 96 -12.20 -4.52 -8.01
C ARG A 96 -11.77 -5.88 -7.51
N HIS A 97 -11.69 -6.84 -8.41
CA HIS A 97 -11.30 -8.21 -8.10
C HIS A 97 -10.22 -8.69 -9.06
N ASN A 98 -8.99 -8.83 -8.58
CA ASN A 98 -7.84 -9.30 -9.34
C ASN A 98 -7.60 -8.50 -10.65
N GLU A 99 -7.77 -7.18 -10.57
CA GLU A 99 -7.55 -6.27 -11.71
C GLU A 99 -6.09 -5.79 -11.76
N THR A 100 -5.49 -5.77 -12.94
CA THR A 100 -4.18 -5.11 -13.14
C THR A 100 -4.34 -3.60 -13.07
N LEU A 101 -3.54 -2.92 -12.24
CA LEU A 101 -3.61 -1.46 -12.09
C LEU A 101 -3.08 -0.74 -13.34
N HIS A 102 -1.92 -1.16 -13.85
CA HIS A 102 -1.25 -0.57 -15.01
C HIS A 102 -0.86 -1.65 -16.01
N PRO A 103 -1.65 -1.87 -17.08
CA PRO A 103 -1.30 -2.79 -18.15
C PRO A 103 0.07 -2.47 -18.75
N GLY A 104 0.94 -3.47 -18.84
CA GLY A 104 2.31 -3.31 -19.33
C GLY A 104 3.31 -2.73 -18.32
N GLY A 105 2.86 -2.37 -17.10
CA GLY A 105 3.73 -2.04 -16.00
C GLY A 105 4.39 -3.27 -15.37
N ALA A 106 5.51 -3.08 -14.66
CA ALA A 106 6.17 -4.14 -13.91
C ALA A 106 5.25 -4.74 -12.83
N ASP A 107 5.44 -6.00 -12.45
CA ASP A 107 4.59 -6.66 -11.46
C ASP A 107 4.61 -5.98 -10.08
N ALA A 108 5.73 -5.32 -9.75
CA ALA A 108 5.92 -4.64 -8.50
C ALA A 108 6.94 -3.50 -8.60
N HIS A 109 6.80 -2.53 -7.71
CA HIS A 109 7.81 -1.49 -7.48
C HIS A 109 8.22 -1.47 -6.02
N LEU A 110 9.51 -1.29 -5.78
CA LEU A 110 10.04 -1.09 -4.43
C LEU A 110 9.92 0.37 -4.00
N SER A 111 9.77 0.56 -2.68
CA SER A 111 9.95 1.86 -2.04
C SER A 111 11.35 2.39 -2.32
N SER A 112 11.45 3.68 -2.61
CA SER A 112 12.74 4.38 -2.71
C SER A 112 13.07 5.18 -1.45
N LEU A 113 12.25 5.11 -0.40
CA LEU A 113 12.60 5.63 0.93
C LEU A 113 13.74 4.80 1.55
N PRO A 114 14.62 5.41 2.36
CA PRO A 114 15.69 4.71 3.06
C PRO A 114 15.14 3.95 4.28
N LEU A 115 14.43 2.85 4.04
CA LEU A 115 13.62 2.16 5.06
C LEU A 115 14.41 1.75 6.31
N GLU A 116 15.61 1.19 6.11
CA GLU A 116 16.44 0.74 7.23
C GLU A 116 16.96 1.90 8.08
N ASP A 117 17.25 3.05 7.47
CA ASP A 117 17.69 4.24 8.21
C ASP A 117 16.54 4.90 8.96
N ILE A 118 15.34 4.95 8.36
CA ILE A 118 14.12 5.37 9.06
C ILE A 118 13.86 4.46 10.26
N LEU A 119 13.96 3.14 10.06
CA LEU A 119 13.72 2.17 11.13
C LEU A 119 14.78 2.26 12.23
N ARG A 120 16.04 2.52 11.88
CA ARG A 120 17.12 2.77 12.84
C ARG A 120 16.81 4.02 13.68
N ALA A 121 16.43 5.12 13.05
CA ALA A 121 16.05 6.36 13.73
C ALA A 121 14.83 6.16 14.65
N TRP A 122 13.84 5.38 14.23
CA TRP A 122 12.69 5.02 15.08
C TRP A 122 13.13 4.23 16.31
N ARG A 123 14.02 3.23 16.16
CA ARG A 123 14.55 2.46 17.29
C ARG A 123 15.31 3.34 18.28
N GLU A 124 16.16 4.23 17.79
CA GLU A 124 16.90 5.20 18.62
C GLU A 124 15.96 6.14 19.38
N ALA A 125 14.81 6.47 18.78
CA ALA A 125 13.75 7.26 19.41
C ALA A 125 12.74 6.46 20.24
N ASN A 126 12.94 5.15 20.43
CA ASN A 126 11.98 4.22 21.08
C ASN A 126 10.58 4.22 20.44
N LEU A 127 10.49 4.43 19.13
CA LEU A 127 9.27 4.36 18.35
C LEU A 127 9.11 2.95 17.76
N PRO A 128 8.01 2.23 18.06
CA PRO A 128 7.79 0.89 17.52
C PRO A 128 7.39 0.96 16.04
N GLY A 129 8.06 0.16 15.22
CA GLY A 129 7.70 -0.02 13.83
C GLY A 129 8.51 -1.11 13.14
N TYR A 130 8.14 -1.43 11.92
CA TYR A 130 8.76 -2.51 11.15
C TYR A 130 8.64 -2.27 9.64
N VAL A 131 9.40 -3.03 8.84
CA VAL A 131 9.25 -3.06 7.38
C VAL A 131 8.21 -4.12 7.01
N SER A 132 7.15 -3.69 6.33
CA SER A 132 6.10 -4.54 5.78
C SER A 132 6.39 -4.89 4.31
N ASN A 133 6.07 -6.12 3.91
CA ASN A 133 6.22 -6.60 2.53
C ASN A 133 4.89 -6.60 1.76
N SER A 134 3.84 -5.96 2.28
CA SER A 134 2.58 -5.80 1.56
C SER A 134 1.81 -4.59 2.06
N ALA A 135 1.55 -3.64 1.16
CA ALA A 135 0.66 -2.51 1.37
C ALA A 135 -0.84 -2.88 1.23
N GLY A 136 -1.17 -4.19 1.21
CA GLY A 136 -2.47 -4.68 0.79
C GLY A 136 -2.65 -4.61 -0.73
N LEU A 137 -3.87 -4.80 -1.21
CA LEU A 137 -4.23 -4.72 -2.64
C LEU A 137 -5.36 -3.71 -2.91
N TYR A 138 -5.50 -2.75 -2.00
CA TYR A 138 -6.52 -1.70 -2.05
C TYR A 138 -5.90 -0.34 -2.48
N LEU A 139 -6.55 0.78 -2.18
CA LEU A 139 -6.11 2.11 -2.62
C LEU A 139 -4.72 2.51 -2.10
N CYS A 140 -4.32 2.09 -0.90
CA CYS A 140 -2.96 2.35 -0.39
C CYS A 140 -1.88 1.80 -1.35
N ASN A 141 -2.06 0.54 -1.77
CA ASN A 141 -1.18 -0.10 -2.73
C ASN A 141 -1.24 0.58 -4.10
N GLN A 142 -2.45 0.93 -4.55
CA GLN A 142 -2.64 1.59 -5.84
C GLN A 142 -1.86 2.91 -5.93
N VAL A 143 -2.03 3.82 -4.97
CA VAL A 143 -1.37 5.13 -5.04
C VAL A 143 0.16 4.99 -4.90
N PHE A 144 0.61 4.04 -4.08
CA PHE A 144 2.02 3.74 -3.94
C PHE A 144 2.61 3.22 -5.27
N TYR A 145 1.94 2.26 -5.90
CA TYR A 145 2.33 1.71 -7.19
C TYR A 145 2.37 2.82 -8.26
N ALA A 146 1.32 3.63 -8.36
CA ALA A 146 1.18 4.70 -9.34
C ALA A 146 2.35 5.67 -9.31
N VAL A 147 2.73 6.17 -8.13
CA VAL A 147 3.85 7.11 -7.98
C VAL A 147 5.18 6.45 -8.35
N ARG A 148 5.44 5.24 -7.87
CA ARG A 148 6.70 4.54 -8.19
C ARG A 148 6.80 4.19 -9.67
N HIS A 149 5.69 3.86 -10.30
CA HIS A 149 5.62 3.53 -11.72
C HIS A 149 5.87 4.74 -12.62
N ARG A 150 5.20 5.87 -12.34
CA ARG A 150 5.27 7.07 -13.19
C ARG A 150 6.48 7.95 -12.90
N HIS A 151 6.95 7.97 -11.66
CA HIS A 151 8.05 8.81 -11.20
C HIS A 151 9.18 7.95 -10.61
N PRO A 152 9.82 7.07 -11.40
CA PRO A 152 10.77 6.09 -10.87
C PRO A 152 11.98 6.72 -10.18
N ALA A 153 12.40 7.93 -10.62
CA ALA A 153 13.50 8.69 -10.03
C ALA A 153 13.12 9.49 -8.77
N LEU A 154 11.83 9.70 -8.50
CA LEU A 154 11.36 10.41 -7.31
C LEU A 154 11.44 9.51 -6.08
N MET A 155 11.95 10.04 -4.97
CA MET A 155 11.93 9.32 -3.70
C MET A 155 10.48 9.20 -3.22
N ALA A 156 9.96 7.98 -3.08
CA ALA A 156 8.59 7.77 -2.67
C ALA A 156 8.40 6.45 -1.94
N GLY A 157 7.48 6.45 -0.98
CA GLY A 157 7.12 5.27 -0.22
C GLY A 157 5.86 5.45 0.59
N PHE A 158 5.39 4.35 1.16
CA PHE A 158 4.14 4.29 1.89
C PHE A 158 4.38 3.89 3.35
N VAL A 159 3.63 4.51 4.25
CA VAL A 159 3.68 4.24 5.69
C VAL A 159 2.27 3.95 6.18
N HIS A 160 2.03 2.74 6.65
CA HIS A 160 0.76 2.40 7.29
C HIS A 160 0.79 2.73 8.79
N LEU A 161 -0.26 3.41 9.24
CA LEU A 161 -0.52 3.71 10.63
C LEU A 161 -1.48 2.66 11.22
N PRO A 162 -1.31 2.27 12.49
CA PRO A 162 -2.33 1.50 13.20
C PRO A 162 -3.60 2.34 13.41
N SER A 163 -4.68 1.69 13.87
CA SER A 163 -5.82 2.39 14.45
C SER A 163 -5.37 3.23 15.66
N ASP A 164 -5.95 4.42 15.82
CA ASP A 164 -5.88 5.12 17.10
C ASP A 164 -6.84 4.48 18.12
N GLU A 165 -6.79 4.93 19.37
CA GLU A 165 -7.55 4.35 20.48
C GLU A 165 -9.07 4.35 20.23
N THR A 166 -9.58 5.37 19.56
CA THR A 166 -11.01 5.50 19.27
C THR A 166 -11.47 4.54 18.19
N LEU A 167 -10.69 4.34 17.10
CA LEU A 167 -11.00 3.31 16.11
C LEU A 167 -10.72 1.89 16.61
N ALA A 168 -9.72 1.71 17.48
CA ALA A 168 -9.43 0.40 18.05
C ALA A 168 -10.59 -0.08 18.95
N ALA A 169 -11.25 0.86 19.65
CA ALA A 169 -12.39 0.55 20.50
C ALA A 169 -13.65 0.10 19.73
N THR A 170 -13.75 0.34 18.42
CA THR A 170 -14.93 -0.06 17.62
C THR A 170 -14.93 -1.53 17.21
N GLY A 171 -13.92 -2.30 17.61
CA GLY A 171 -13.79 -3.72 17.31
C GLY A 171 -13.11 -3.94 15.96
N VAL A 172 -11.91 -4.51 16.00
CA VAL A 172 -11.13 -4.87 14.82
C VAL A 172 -10.57 -6.27 15.04
N GLU A 173 -10.77 -7.17 14.07
CA GLU A 173 -10.01 -8.41 14.08
C GLU A 173 -8.52 -8.07 13.93
N PRO A 174 -7.64 -8.60 14.79
CA PRO A 174 -6.21 -8.34 14.69
C PRO A 174 -5.72 -8.68 13.29
N PHE A 175 -4.82 -7.85 12.75
CA PHE A 175 -4.18 -8.16 11.47
C PHE A 175 -3.37 -9.43 11.65
N VAL A 176 -3.87 -10.53 11.08
CA VAL A 176 -3.09 -11.75 10.92
C VAL A 176 -2.42 -11.63 9.57
N PRO A 177 -1.08 -11.46 9.49
CA PRO A 177 -0.41 -11.53 8.19
C PRO A 177 -0.82 -12.83 7.50
N PRO A 178 -1.02 -12.83 6.17
CA PRO A 178 -1.35 -14.07 5.47
C PRO A 178 -0.28 -15.08 5.87
N ARG A 179 -0.69 -16.14 6.55
CA ARG A 179 0.21 -17.24 6.85
C ARG A 179 0.73 -17.68 5.48
N VAL A 180 2.05 -17.70 5.29
CA VAL A 180 2.59 -18.66 4.34
C VAL A 180 2.04 -19.96 4.87
N ALA A 181 1.10 -20.58 4.17
CA ALA A 181 0.52 -21.83 4.64
C ALA A 181 1.72 -22.74 4.90
N ASP A 182 1.96 -23.05 6.18
CA ASP A 182 2.79 -24.18 6.53
C ASP A 182 2.24 -25.31 5.70
N GLN A 183 3.14 -25.92 4.92
CA GLN A 183 2.84 -26.83 3.84
C GLN A 183 1.77 -27.87 4.23
N GLU A 184 0.52 -27.53 4.00
CA GLU A 184 -0.50 -28.49 3.66
C GLU A 184 -1.01 -28.07 2.29
N CYS A 185 -0.23 -28.47 1.29
CA CYS A 185 -0.77 -28.88 0.00
C CYS A 185 -1.74 -30.06 0.24
N ALA A 186 -2.84 -29.80 0.94
CA ALA A 186 -3.89 -30.75 1.21
C ALA A 186 -4.67 -30.91 -0.09
N ARG A 187 -4.24 -31.93 -0.82
CA ARG A 187 -4.96 -32.73 -1.81
C ARG A 187 -6.49 -32.55 -1.77
N ASP A 188 -6.99 -31.51 -2.43
CA ASP A 188 -8.28 -31.60 -3.10
C ASP A 188 -8.22 -30.95 -4.48
N THR A 189 -8.09 -31.81 -5.48
CA THR A 189 -8.06 -31.43 -6.90
C THR A 189 -9.20 -32.11 -7.64
N ARG A 190 -10.28 -32.50 -6.98
CA ARG A 190 -11.45 -33.03 -7.68
C ARG A 190 -12.38 -31.89 -8.09
N GLY A 191 -12.01 -31.22 -9.20
CA GLY A 191 -12.99 -30.43 -9.97
C GLY A 191 -12.48 -29.26 -10.82
N ARG A 192 -11.32 -28.64 -10.51
CA ARG A 192 -10.81 -27.44 -11.24
C ARG A 192 -9.51 -27.66 -12.01
N ARG A 193 -9.31 -28.86 -12.55
CA ARG A 193 -8.07 -29.34 -13.19
C ARG A 193 -7.82 -28.88 -14.64
N SER A 194 -8.60 -27.98 -15.24
CA SER A 194 -8.50 -27.81 -16.70
C SER A 194 -7.36 -26.88 -17.15
N ALA A 195 -7.16 -25.73 -16.49
CA ALA A 195 -6.18 -24.72 -16.94
C ALA A 195 -4.77 -25.02 -16.44
N PHE A 196 -4.62 -25.36 -15.16
CA PHE A 196 -3.32 -25.67 -14.57
C PHE A 196 -2.68 -26.92 -15.19
N ASP A 197 -3.47 -27.98 -15.41
CA ASP A 197 -2.94 -29.20 -16.03
C ASP A 197 -2.58 -28.97 -17.51
N ARG A 198 -3.27 -28.07 -18.22
CA ARG A 198 -2.88 -27.66 -19.58
C ARG A 198 -1.53 -26.96 -19.57
N TRP A 199 -1.37 -25.96 -18.70
CA TRP A 199 -0.12 -25.25 -18.52
C TRP A 199 1.05 -26.19 -18.15
N GLN A 200 0.84 -27.12 -17.20
CA GLN A 200 1.88 -28.08 -16.82
C GLN A 200 2.30 -29.00 -17.98
N ARG A 201 1.35 -29.42 -18.82
CA ARG A 201 1.65 -30.25 -20.01
C ARG A 201 2.43 -29.48 -21.06
N GLU A 202 2.08 -28.23 -21.29
CA GLU A 202 2.79 -27.34 -22.23
C GLU A 202 4.22 -27.07 -21.76
N ALA A 203 4.39 -26.67 -20.50
CA ALA A 203 5.71 -26.42 -19.90
C ALA A 203 6.63 -27.65 -19.96
N ARG A 204 6.10 -28.86 -19.69
CA ARG A 204 6.86 -30.11 -19.80
C ARG A 204 7.27 -30.44 -21.23
N ARG A 205 6.41 -30.18 -22.22
CA ARG A 205 6.74 -30.40 -23.64
C ARG A 205 7.86 -29.47 -24.10
N GLU A 206 7.89 -28.25 -23.59
CA GLU A 206 8.89 -27.25 -23.95
C GLU A 206 10.25 -27.55 -23.30
N LEU A 207 10.25 -28.06 -22.07
CA LEU A 207 11.45 -28.57 -21.39
C LEU A 207 12.06 -29.82 -22.05
N MET A 208 11.23 -30.71 -22.63
CA MET A 208 11.70 -31.93 -23.30
C MET A 208 12.13 -31.71 -24.76
N ARG A 209 12.02 -30.49 -25.27
CA ARG A 209 12.48 -30.08 -26.62
C ARG A 209 13.82 -29.33 -26.59
N ARG A 210 14.42 -29.16 -25.41
CA ARG A 210 15.78 -28.65 -25.19
C ARG A 210 16.71 -29.80 -24.84
#